data_AF-A0A165D1L6-F1
#
_entry.id   AF-A0A165D1L6-F1
#
_cell.length_a   1.000
_cell.length_b   1.000
_cell.length_c   1.000
_cell.angle_alpha   90.00
_cell.angle_beta   90.00
_cell.angle_gamma   90.00
#
_symmetry.space_group_name_H-M   'P 1'
#
loop_
_entity.id
_entity.type
_entity.pdbx_description
1 polymer ?
#
loop_
_entity_poly.entity_id
_entity_poly.type
_entity_poly.pdbx_seq_one_letter_code
_entity_poly.pdbx_strand_id
1 'polypeptide(L)'
;MTSPLSPANATLLSCTFGTAYVVPFYLWSPAKTGDGRGRNHPGVIRSRLLSIALSSLVDCGIVYYIASRTLANRQDTLSETLSLLGFQWPNNPRAFLLAPVIYGGSLLSSALAGTLPHHESFRSWLGLRNYLVAPITEEVVFRSCCLAVASLAGQSFAYKVWVTPLYFGIAHLHHGWETYNQGGRSKSALQKAVITTLVQLTYTSLFGAFASFLTVRTHSILPALTSHIFCNLMGLPSIPFEHEVHPKYKYLLYAAHLAGIVGLGYLLYPWTQ
;
A
#
# COMPACT_ATOMS: atom_id res chain seq x y z
N MET A 1 15.22 -18.87 -21.80
CA MET A 1 14.60 -17.66 -22.36
C MET A 1 15.24 -16.46 -21.67
N THR A 2 15.77 -15.51 -22.42
CA THR A 2 16.35 -14.29 -21.84
C THR A 2 15.23 -13.38 -21.36
N SER A 3 15.30 -12.91 -20.11
CA SER A 3 14.33 -11.97 -19.57
C SER A 3 14.28 -10.71 -20.46
N PRO A 4 13.08 -10.19 -20.81
CA PRO A 4 12.95 -9.01 -21.66
C PRO A 4 13.50 -7.72 -21.03
N LEU A 5 13.69 -7.71 -19.70
CA LEU A 5 14.30 -6.60 -18.98
C LEU A 5 15.48 -7.10 -18.14
N SER A 6 16.52 -6.28 -17.98
CA SER A 6 17.59 -6.59 -17.03
C SER A 6 17.15 -6.29 -15.59
N PRO A 7 17.68 -7.00 -14.58
CA PRO A 7 17.43 -6.70 -13.17
C PRO A 7 17.71 -5.22 -12.80
N ALA A 8 18.79 -4.64 -13.33
CA ALA A 8 19.16 -3.25 -13.09
C ALA A 8 18.11 -2.27 -13.64
N ASN A 9 17.60 -2.50 -14.85
CA ASN A 9 16.57 -1.65 -15.45
C ASN A 9 15.24 -1.75 -14.68
N ALA A 10 14.86 -2.94 -14.20
CA ALA A 10 13.66 -3.12 -13.38
C ALA A 10 13.75 -2.35 -12.05
N THR A 11 14.92 -2.38 -11.40
CA THR A 11 15.19 -1.61 -10.18
C THR A 11 15.12 -0.10 -10.46
N LEU A 12 15.75 0.37 -11.53
CA LEU A 12 15.73 1.80 -11.90
C LEU A 12 14.31 2.29 -12.22
N LEU A 13 13.52 1.49 -12.93
CA LEU A 13 12.11 1.79 -13.22
C LEU A 13 11.29 1.84 -11.93
N SER A 14 11.46 0.88 -11.02
CA SER A 14 10.74 0.86 -9.74
C SER A 14 11.06 2.09 -8.87
N CYS A 15 12.33 2.52 -8.84
CA CYS A 15 12.73 3.77 -8.21
C CYS A 15 12.10 4.99 -8.90
N THR A 16 12.06 4.98 -10.24
CA THR A 16 11.46 6.05 -11.04
C THR A 16 9.96 6.18 -10.75
N PHE A 17 9.22 5.09 -10.73
CA PHE A 17 7.78 5.06 -10.42
C PHE A 17 7.51 5.63 -9.02
N GLY A 18 8.22 5.14 -7.99
CA GLY A 18 8.07 5.66 -6.63
C GLY A 18 8.46 7.13 -6.50
N THR A 19 9.48 7.58 -7.24
CA THR A 19 9.92 8.98 -7.25
C THR A 19 8.92 9.88 -7.95
N ALA A 20 8.43 9.50 -9.14
CA ALA A 20 7.41 10.22 -9.89
C ALA A 20 6.12 10.41 -9.09
N TYR A 21 5.78 9.40 -8.26
CA TYR A 21 4.63 9.46 -7.36
C TYR A 21 4.74 10.54 -6.28
N VAL A 22 5.95 10.77 -5.74
CA VAL A 22 6.17 11.64 -4.56
C VAL A 22 6.65 13.05 -4.93
N VAL A 23 7.48 13.19 -5.96
CA VAL A 23 8.11 14.45 -6.37
C VAL A 23 7.11 15.62 -6.57
N PRO A 24 5.92 15.43 -7.16
CA PRO A 24 4.94 16.51 -7.32
C PRO A 24 4.57 17.21 -6.01
N PHE A 25 4.63 16.52 -4.85
CA PHE A 25 4.30 17.10 -3.55
C PHE A 25 5.27 18.21 -3.12
N TYR A 26 6.45 18.25 -3.72
CA TYR A 26 7.53 19.19 -3.39
C TYR A 26 7.82 20.19 -4.51
N LEU A 27 7.55 19.82 -5.77
CA LEU A 27 7.83 20.68 -6.92
C LEU A 27 6.60 21.44 -7.40
N TRP A 28 5.40 20.87 -7.29
CA TRP A 28 4.18 21.50 -7.83
C TRP A 28 3.46 22.34 -6.77
N SER A 29 3.47 23.66 -6.94
CA SER A 29 2.98 24.65 -5.95
C SER A 29 1.58 24.38 -5.36
N PRO A 30 0.57 23.89 -6.12
CA PRO A 30 -0.72 23.51 -5.56
C PRO A 30 -0.69 22.32 -4.58
N ALA A 31 0.28 21.40 -4.75
CA ALA A 31 0.43 20.19 -3.94
C ALA A 31 1.40 20.36 -2.75
N LYS A 32 2.15 21.48 -2.69
CA LYS A 32 3.07 21.78 -1.60
C LYS A 32 2.33 22.10 -0.30
N THR A 33 2.89 21.65 0.81
CA THR A 33 2.54 22.12 2.15
C THR A 33 3.39 23.33 2.51
N GLY A 34 2.80 24.36 3.11
CA GLY A 34 3.45 25.65 3.37
C GLY A 34 2.43 26.79 3.37
N ASP A 35 2.85 27.98 3.78
CA ASP A 35 2.04 29.21 3.73
C ASP A 35 0.67 29.06 4.44
N GLY A 36 0.65 28.44 5.62
CA GLY A 36 -0.57 28.19 6.39
C GLY A 36 -1.44 27.03 5.88
N ARG A 37 -1.08 26.38 4.75
CA ARG A 37 -1.79 25.21 4.22
C ARG A 37 -1.09 23.92 4.62
N GLY A 38 -1.68 23.21 5.58
CA GLY A 38 -1.24 21.88 5.99
C GLY A 38 -1.63 20.78 4.99
N ARG A 39 -1.10 19.57 5.19
CA ARG A 39 -1.37 18.38 4.35
C ARG A 39 -2.86 18.06 4.19
N ASN A 40 -3.66 18.37 5.20
CA ASN A 40 -5.10 18.09 5.22
C ASN A 40 -5.95 19.25 4.65
N HIS A 41 -5.32 20.33 4.15
CA HIS A 41 -6.05 21.41 3.48
C HIS A 41 -6.71 20.87 2.19
N PRO A 42 -8.01 21.10 1.94
CA PRO A 42 -8.74 20.52 0.80
C PRO A 42 -8.08 20.77 -0.56
N GLY A 43 -7.55 21.99 -0.79
CA GLY A 43 -6.82 22.32 -2.01
C GLY A 43 -5.54 21.47 -2.20
N VAL A 44 -4.79 21.25 -1.13
CA VAL A 44 -3.56 20.43 -1.17
C VAL A 44 -3.92 18.97 -1.43
N ILE A 45 -4.97 18.45 -0.79
CA ILE A 45 -5.47 17.09 -1.04
C ILE A 45 -5.83 16.94 -2.51
N ARG A 46 -6.69 17.82 -3.07
CA ARG A 46 -7.12 17.73 -4.47
C ARG A 46 -5.95 17.72 -5.45
N SER A 47 -4.99 18.62 -5.27
CA SER A 47 -3.79 18.66 -6.11
C SER A 47 -2.95 17.39 -5.96
N ARG A 48 -2.67 16.94 -4.74
CA ARG A 48 -1.93 15.69 -4.53
C ARG A 48 -2.64 14.49 -5.17
N LEU A 49 -3.96 14.38 -5.02
CA LEU A 49 -4.76 13.32 -5.64
C LEU A 49 -4.68 13.35 -7.17
N LEU A 50 -4.73 14.53 -7.79
CA LEU A 50 -4.54 14.65 -9.23
C LEU A 50 -3.14 14.21 -9.66
N SER A 51 -2.10 14.64 -8.94
CA SER A 51 -0.71 14.30 -9.30
C SER A 51 -0.41 12.80 -9.18
N ILE A 52 -0.90 12.14 -8.12
CA ILE A 52 -0.68 10.68 -7.96
C ILE A 52 -1.47 9.88 -8.99
N ALA A 53 -2.68 10.31 -9.35
CA ALA A 53 -3.47 9.66 -10.40
C ALA A 53 -2.78 9.76 -11.76
N LEU A 54 -2.31 10.96 -12.13
CA LEU A 54 -1.58 11.17 -13.39
C LEU A 54 -0.26 10.37 -13.41
N SER A 55 0.53 10.39 -12.33
CA SER A 55 1.76 9.59 -12.23
C SER A 55 1.48 8.10 -12.39
N SER A 56 0.43 7.59 -11.74
CA SER A 56 0.05 6.17 -11.83
C SER A 56 -0.34 5.76 -13.25
N LEU A 57 -1.05 6.64 -13.98
CA LEU A 57 -1.40 6.40 -15.39
C LEU A 57 -0.17 6.39 -16.29
N VAL A 58 0.80 7.28 -16.04
CA VAL A 58 2.08 7.31 -16.76
C VAL A 58 2.87 6.02 -16.50
N ASP A 59 2.95 5.58 -15.25
CA ASP A 59 3.66 4.35 -14.87
C ASP A 59 3.05 3.12 -15.56
N CYS A 60 1.70 3.01 -15.58
CA CYS A 60 0.99 1.98 -16.35
C CYS A 60 1.28 2.06 -17.85
N GLY A 61 1.35 3.28 -18.41
CA GLY A 61 1.70 3.51 -19.81
C GLY A 61 3.13 3.08 -20.16
N ILE A 62 4.09 3.30 -19.24
CA ILE A 62 5.46 2.81 -19.38
C ILE A 62 5.49 1.28 -19.40
N VAL A 63 4.77 0.63 -18.48
CA VAL A 63 4.66 -0.85 -18.45
C VAL A 63 4.04 -1.37 -19.74
N TYR A 64 2.95 -0.77 -20.22
CA TYR A 64 2.32 -1.12 -21.49
C TYR A 64 3.30 -0.95 -22.67
N TYR A 65 4.04 0.15 -22.71
CA TYR A 65 5.04 0.37 -23.75
C TYR A 65 6.10 -0.73 -23.75
N ILE A 66 6.65 -1.10 -22.59
CA ILE A 66 7.63 -2.18 -22.48
C ILE A 66 7.01 -3.52 -22.89
N ALA A 67 5.81 -3.84 -22.39
CA ALA A 67 5.08 -5.07 -22.73
C ALA A 67 4.85 -5.19 -24.24
N SER A 68 4.41 -4.11 -24.90
CA SER A 68 4.18 -4.07 -26.36
C SER A 68 5.40 -4.36 -27.22
N ARG A 69 6.60 -4.15 -26.67
CA ARG A 69 7.88 -4.39 -27.35
C ARG A 69 8.47 -5.76 -27.04
N THR A 70 8.03 -6.40 -25.96
CA THR A 70 8.73 -7.55 -25.37
C THR A 70 7.89 -8.83 -25.36
N LEU A 71 6.56 -8.71 -25.32
CA LEU A 71 5.67 -9.85 -25.36
C LEU A 71 5.47 -10.32 -26.81
N ALA A 72 5.40 -11.64 -26.98
CA ALA A 72 5.47 -12.28 -28.30
C ALA A 72 4.21 -12.06 -29.14
N ASN A 73 3.05 -11.91 -28.51
CA ASN A 73 1.76 -11.87 -29.21
C ASN A 73 1.21 -10.44 -29.30
N ARG A 74 1.62 -9.71 -30.35
CA ARG A 74 1.21 -8.31 -30.55
C ARG A 74 -0.31 -8.11 -30.68
N GLN A 75 -1.06 -9.14 -31.06
CA GLN A 75 -2.52 -9.07 -31.24
C GLN A 75 -3.30 -8.94 -29.93
N ASP A 76 -2.72 -9.30 -28.78
CA ASP A 76 -3.40 -9.20 -27.48
C ASP A 76 -2.59 -8.45 -26.39
N THR A 77 -1.73 -7.53 -26.83
CA THR A 77 -0.83 -6.76 -25.96
C THR A 77 -1.55 -6.11 -24.77
N LEU A 78 -2.77 -5.61 -24.98
CA LEU A 78 -3.54 -4.96 -23.92
C LEU A 78 -3.93 -5.97 -22.83
N SER A 79 -4.54 -7.10 -23.19
CA SER A 79 -4.95 -8.13 -22.23
C SER A 79 -3.75 -8.70 -21.47
N GLU A 80 -2.64 -8.97 -22.18
CA GLU A 80 -1.41 -9.45 -21.55
C GLU A 80 -0.82 -8.41 -20.59
N THR A 81 -0.88 -7.12 -20.93
CA THR A 81 -0.45 -6.03 -20.02
C THR A 81 -1.37 -5.92 -18.82
N LEU A 82 -2.69 -6.00 -19.00
CA LEU A 82 -3.65 -5.98 -17.88
C LEU A 82 -3.42 -7.16 -16.94
N SER A 83 -3.12 -8.35 -17.49
CA SER A 83 -2.70 -9.52 -16.71
C SER A 83 -1.41 -9.29 -15.94
N LEU A 84 -0.39 -8.73 -16.61
CA LEU A 84 0.90 -8.41 -16.00
C LEU A 84 0.78 -7.38 -14.87
N LEU A 85 -0.12 -6.40 -15.00
CA LEU A 85 -0.44 -5.41 -13.97
C LEU A 85 -1.35 -5.98 -12.86
N GLY A 86 -1.84 -7.22 -12.99
CA GLY A 86 -2.72 -7.85 -12.01
C GLY A 86 -4.15 -7.31 -12.03
N PHE A 87 -4.61 -6.75 -13.14
CA PHE A 87 -6.01 -6.33 -13.34
C PHE A 87 -6.88 -7.52 -13.77
N GLN A 88 -6.89 -8.57 -12.95
CA GLN A 88 -7.69 -9.77 -13.12
C GLN A 88 -8.50 -10.04 -11.85
N TRP A 89 -9.55 -10.85 -11.97
CA TRP A 89 -10.26 -11.36 -10.80
C TRP A 89 -9.44 -12.49 -10.17
N PRO A 90 -9.29 -12.54 -8.83
CA PRO A 90 -8.55 -13.62 -8.18
C PRO A 90 -9.30 -14.95 -8.31
N ASN A 91 -8.57 -16.03 -8.55
CA ASN A 91 -9.15 -17.39 -8.64
C ASN A 91 -9.85 -17.80 -7.34
N ASN A 92 -9.27 -17.45 -6.20
CA ASN A 92 -9.83 -17.73 -4.89
C ASN A 92 -10.29 -16.43 -4.20
N PRO A 93 -11.60 -16.17 -4.09
CA PRO A 93 -12.11 -14.95 -3.44
C PRO A 93 -11.86 -14.94 -1.93
N ARG A 94 -11.45 -16.05 -1.30
CA ARG A 94 -11.09 -16.04 0.12
C ARG A 94 -9.84 -15.20 0.41
N ALA A 95 -9.03 -14.89 -0.62
CA ALA A 95 -7.90 -13.98 -0.50
C ALA A 95 -8.30 -12.60 0.06
N PHE A 96 -9.53 -12.13 -0.21
CA PHE A 96 -10.06 -10.88 0.32
C PHE A 96 -10.21 -10.87 1.85
N LEU A 97 -10.26 -12.04 2.48
CA LEU A 97 -10.50 -12.19 3.93
C LEU A 97 -9.22 -12.30 4.75
N LEU A 98 -8.03 -12.34 4.13
CA LEU A 98 -6.77 -12.53 4.85
C LEU A 98 -6.41 -11.34 5.76
N ALA A 99 -6.69 -10.10 5.33
CA ALA A 99 -6.54 -8.93 6.20
C ALA A 99 -7.56 -8.95 7.37
N PRO A 100 -8.87 -9.19 7.15
CA PRO A 100 -9.81 -9.41 8.25
C PRO A 100 -9.38 -10.49 9.27
N VAL A 101 -8.77 -11.59 8.82
CA VAL A 101 -8.29 -12.66 9.71
C VAL A 101 -7.26 -12.16 10.71
N ILE A 102 -6.21 -11.46 10.26
CA ILE A 102 -5.18 -10.94 11.19
C ILE A 102 -5.74 -9.87 12.14
N TYR A 103 -6.79 -9.15 11.71
CA TYR A 103 -7.51 -8.17 12.52
C TYR A 103 -8.58 -8.76 13.46
N GLY A 104 -8.64 -10.08 13.63
CA GLY A 104 -9.67 -10.74 14.44
C GLY A 104 -9.84 -10.15 15.86
N GLY A 105 -8.75 -9.79 16.53
CA GLY A 105 -8.80 -9.14 17.84
C GLY A 105 -9.41 -7.73 17.81
N SER A 106 -9.00 -6.87 16.86
CA SER A 106 -9.56 -5.52 16.72
C SER A 106 -11.02 -5.53 16.24
N LEU A 107 -11.39 -6.50 15.41
CA LEU A 107 -12.78 -6.74 15.01
C LEU A 107 -13.63 -7.17 16.22
N LEU A 108 -13.11 -8.07 17.06
CA LEU A 108 -13.77 -8.45 18.31
C LEU A 108 -13.92 -7.25 19.24
N SER A 109 -12.87 -6.44 19.42
CA SER A 109 -12.95 -5.22 20.23
C SER A 109 -14.05 -4.27 19.71
N SER A 110 -14.09 -4.05 18.39
CA SER A 110 -15.11 -3.20 17.76
C SER A 110 -16.52 -3.78 17.98
N ALA A 111 -16.69 -5.09 17.86
CA ALA A 111 -17.94 -5.77 18.13
C ALA A 111 -18.40 -5.63 19.59
N LEU A 112 -17.47 -5.75 20.55
CA LEU A 112 -17.75 -5.55 21.98
C LEU A 112 -18.11 -4.09 22.31
N ALA A 113 -17.52 -3.14 21.60
CA ALA A 113 -17.84 -1.72 21.72
C ALA A 113 -19.16 -1.34 21.02
N GLY A 114 -19.72 -2.21 20.17
CA GLY A 114 -20.89 -1.93 19.35
C GLY A 114 -20.65 -0.82 18.31
N THR A 115 -19.40 -0.46 18.05
CA THR A 115 -19.03 0.63 17.14
C THR A 115 -17.79 0.24 16.33
N LEU A 116 -17.77 0.65 15.06
CA LEU A 116 -16.57 0.55 14.23
C LEU A 116 -15.59 1.67 14.59
N PRO A 117 -14.29 1.49 14.29
CA PRO A 117 -13.31 2.56 14.43
C PRO A 117 -13.78 3.84 13.74
N HIS A 118 -13.51 4.98 14.38
CA HIS A 118 -13.86 6.26 13.81
C HIS A 118 -13.16 6.43 12.47
N HIS A 119 -13.94 6.71 11.43
CA HIS A 119 -13.45 6.90 10.08
C HIS A 119 -13.96 8.23 9.51
N GLU A 120 -13.12 8.84 8.69
CA GLU A 120 -13.48 10.00 7.89
C GLU A 120 -14.67 9.72 6.97
N SER A 121 -15.53 10.72 6.77
CA SER A 121 -16.64 10.59 5.81
C SER A 121 -16.12 10.32 4.39
N PHE A 122 -16.71 9.36 3.68
CA PHE A 122 -16.43 9.12 2.25
C PHE A 122 -16.81 10.31 1.35
N ARG A 123 -17.59 11.28 1.87
CA ARG A 123 -17.92 12.54 1.19
C ARG A 123 -16.86 13.62 1.39
N SER A 124 -15.91 13.43 2.31
CA SER A 124 -14.83 14.38 2.54
C SER A 124 -13.62 14.08 1.63
N TRP A 125 -12.87 15.12 1.28
CA TRP A 125 -11.61 14.95 0.54
C TRP A 125 -10.62 14.06 1.30
N LEU A 126 -10.67 14.12 2.63
CA LEU A 126 -9.80 13.35 3.51
C LEU A 126 -10.16 11.86 3.48
N GLY A 127 -11.44 11.52 3.55
CA GLY A 127 -11.93 10.14 3.42
C GLY A 127 -11.70 9.58 2.01
N LEU A 128 -11.98 10.37 0.97
CA LEU A 128 -11.71 9.98 -0.42
C LEU A 128 -10.22 9.67 -0.65
N ARG A 129 -9.33 10.49 -0.09
CA ARG A 129 -7.89 10.26 -0.12
C ARG A 129 -7.53 8.96 0.59
N ASN A 130 -7.94 8.81 1.85
CA ASN A 130 -7.48 7.70 2.71
C ASN A 130 -8.05 6.33 2.32
N TYR A 131 -9.26 6.27 1.77
CA TYR A 131 -9.97 5.01 1.57
C TYR A 131 -10.20 4.62 0.12
N LEU A 132 -9.94 5.53 -0.83
CA LEU A 132 -10.16 5.25 -2.25
C LEU A 132 -8.95 5.59 -3.10
N VAL A 133 -8.66 6.87 -3.27
CA VAL A 133 -7.71 7.30 -4.31
C VAL A 133 -6.28 6.90 -3.95
N ALA A 134 -5.82 7.18 -2.72
CA ALA A 134 -4.45 6.82 -2.35
C ALA A 134 -4.23 5.30 -2.33
N PRO A 135 -5.10 4.46 -1.71
CA PRO A 135 -4.95 3.01 -1.80
C PRO A 135 -4.92 2.48 -3.24
N ILE A 136 -5.83 2.96 -4.10
CA ILE A 136 -5.85 2.53 -5.52
C ILE A 136 -4.54 2.87 -6.20
N THR A 137 -4.08 4.13 -6.12
CA THR A 137 -2.89 4.57 -6.85
C THR A 137 -1.61 3.96 -6.26
N GLU A 138 -1.54 3.75 -4.94
CA GLU A 138 -0.42 3.06 -4.30
C GLU A 138 -0.34 1.60 -4.73
N GLU A 139 -1.45 0.85 -4.75
CA GLU A 139 -1.42 -0.53 -5.22
C GLU A 139 -1.11 -0.62 -6.72
N VAL A 140 -1.63 0.30 -7.55
CA VAL A 140 -1.30 0.34 -8.99
C VAL A 140 0.20 0.60 -9.21
N VAL A 141 0.81 1.55 -8.49
CA VAL A 141 2.24 1.85 -8.69
C VAL A 141 3.12 0.73 -8.12
N PHE A 142 2.91 0.37 -6.85
CA PHE A 142 3.84 -0.50 -6.13
C PHE A 142 3.53 -2.00 -6.27
N ARG A 143 2.27 -2.37 -6.48
CA ARG A 143 1.83 -3.78 -6.62
C ARG A 143 1.41 -4.14 -8.05
N SER A 144 1.16 -3.19 -8.96
CA SER A 144 1.11 -3.47 -10.39
C SER A 144 2.45 -3.15 -11.06
N CYS A 145 2.83 -1.88 -11.17
CA CYS A 145 3.93 -1.47 -12.04
C CYS A 145 5.30 -2.00 -11.61
N CYS A 146 5.65 -1.89 -10.32
CA CYS A 146 6.90 -2.44 -9.79
C CYS A 146 6.96 -3.98 -9.91
N LEU A 147 5.84 -4.68 -9.67
CA LEU A 147 5.77 -6.14 -9.82
C LEU A 147 5.83 -6.58 -11.30
N ALA A 148 5.24 -5.81 -12.20
CA ALA A 148 5.28 -6.04 -13.64
C ALA A 148 6.72 -5.98 -14.16
N VAL A 149 7.46 -4.90 -13.87
CA VAL A 149 8.86 -4.78 -14.32
C VAL A 149 9.79 -5.81 -13.65
N ALA A 150 9.55 -6.15 -12.38
CA ALA A 150 10.27 -7.25 -11.73
C ALA A 150 9.98 -8.60 -12.41
N SER A 151 8.74 -8.83 -12.84
CA SER A 151 8.34 -10.04 -13.57
C SER A 151 8.97 -10.11 -14.96
N LEU A 152 8.97 -9.00 -15.70
CA LEU A 152 9.66 -8.88 -16.99
C LEU A 152 11.18 -9.03 -16.86
N ALA A 153 11.76 -8.73 -15.70
CA ALA A 153 13.16 -9.02 -15.43
C ALA A 153 13.45 -10.47 -15.00
N GLY A 154 12.42 -11.32 -14.89
CA GLY A 154 12.58 -12.69 -14.41
C GLY A 154 12.99 -12.78 -12.94
N GLN A 155 12.67 -11.75 -12.14
CA GLN A 155 12.99 -11.75 -10.71
C GLN A 155 12.25 -12.87 -9.97
N SER A 156 12.90 -13.41 -8.95
CA SER A 156 12.35 -14.52 -8.15
C SER A 156 11.09 -14.11 -7.39
N PHE A 157 10.29 -15.10 -6.97
CA PHE A 157 9.16 -14.88 -6.08
C PHE A 157 9.57 -14.13 -4.81
N ALA A 158 10.71 -14.51 -4.20
CA ALA A 158 11.23 -13.85 -3.01
C ALA A 158 11.56 -12.37 -3.24
N TYR A 159 12.12 -12.01 -4.40
CA TYR A 159 12.38 -10.61 -4.74
C TYR A 159 11.08 -9.80 -4.82
N LYS A 160 10.06 -10.35 -5.51
CA LYS A 160 8.74 -9.70 -5.65
C LYS A 160 8.04 -9.53 -4.29
N VAL A 161 8.21 -10.48 -3.38
CA VAL A 161 7.55 -10.43 -2.06
C VAL A 161 8.31 -9.60 -1.05
N TRP A 162 9.65 -9.60 -1.06
CA TRP A 162 10.44 -8.98 0.01
C TRP A 162 11.22 -7.73 -0.40
N VAL A 163 11.53 -7.56 -1.69
CA VAL A 163 12.34 -6.42 -2.17
C VAL A 163 11.48 -5.32 -2.77
N THR A 164 10.52 -5.63 -3.66
CA THR A 164 9.67 -4.58 -4.26
C THR A 164 8.85 -3.77 -3.24
N PRO A 165 8.41 -4.31 -2.08
CA PRO A 165 7.76 -3.50 -1.05
C PRO A 165 8.64 -2.40 -0.47
N LEU A 166 9.97 -2.52 -0.55
CA LEU A 166 10.89 -1.49 -0.06
C LEU A 166 10.74 -0.18 -0.84
N TYR A 167 10.38 -0.22 -2.12
CA TYR A 167 10.09 1.00 -2.90
C TYR A 167 8.88 1.75 -2.32
N PHE A 168 7.86 1.02 -1.89
CA PHE A 168 6.68 1.58 -1.21
C PHE A 168 7.05 2.17 0.15
N GLY A 169 7.82 1.44 0.96
CA GLY A 169 8.30 1.94 2.25
C GLY A 169 9.18 3.19 2.11
N ILE A 170 10.12 3.20 1.16
CA ILE A 170 11.01 4.34 0.89
C ILE A 170 10.21 5.56 0.42
N ALA A 171 9.19 5.37 -0.42
CA ALA A 171 8.32 6.47 -0.84
C ALA A 171 7.65 7.17 0.35
N HIS A 172 7.42 6.48 1.47
CA HIS A 172 6.83 7.05 2.69
C HIS A 172 7.81 7.84 3.57
N LEU A 173 9.13 7.76 3.33
CA LEU A 173 10.12 8.54 4.07
C LEU A 173 9.88 10.06 3.98
N HIS A 174 9.23 10.50 2.91
CA HIS A 174 8.84 11.88 2.68
C HIS A 174 7.93 12.45 3.81
N HIS A 175 7.17 11.61 4.52
CA HIS A 175 6.39 12.04 5.69
C HIS A 175 7.26 12.41 6.89
N GLY A 176 8.46 11.84 7.02
CA GLY A 176 9.42 12.26 8.04
C GLY A 176 9.87 13.69 7.81
N TRP A 177 10.17 14.01 6.55
CA TRP A 177 10.47 15.38 6.15
C TRP A 177 9.31 16.35 6.42
N GLU A 178 8.06 15.95 6.13
CA GLU A 178 6.88 16.76 6.47
C GLU A 178 6.75 16.96 7.99
N THR A 179 6.91 15.90 8.78
CA THR A 179 6.82 15.94 10.25
C THR A 179 7.87 16.86 10.84
N TYR A 180 9.11 16.78 10.36
CA TYR A 180 10.20 17.64 10.80
C TYR A 180 9.94 19.12 10.49
N ASN A 181 9.48 19.43 9.28
CA ASN A 181 9.16 20.80 8.88
C ASN A 181 7.97 21.38 9.64
N GLN A 182 6.90 20.61 9.83
CA GLN A 182 5.71 21.04 10.56
C GLN A 182 5.99 21.25 12.05
N GLY A 183 6.91 20.48 12.64
CA GLY A 183 7.36 20.65 14.02
C GLY A 183 8.36 21.80 14.25
N GLY A 184 8.51 22.71 13.28
CA GLY A 184 9.39 23.88 13.40
C GLY A 184 10.88 23.55 13.36
N ARG A 185 11.27 22.40 12.79
CA ARG A 185 12.68 21.97 12.62
C ARG A 185 13.49 21.92 13.92
N SER A 186 12.81 21.70 15.05
CA SER A 186 13.42 21.56 16.37
C SER A 186 14.03 20.16 16.57
N LYS A 187 14.88 20.00 17.58
CA LYS A 187 15.42 18.69 17.98
C LYS A 187 14.31 17.70 18.33
N SER A 188 13.26 18.15 19.02
CA SER A 188 12.10 17.32 19.35
C SER A 188 11.30 16.93 18.10
N ALA A 189 11.15 17.84 17.12
CA ALA A 189 10.53 17.52 15.84
C ALA A 189 11.35 16.51 15.03
N LEU A 190 12.68 16.61 15.06
CA LEU A 190 13.56 15.63 14.41
C LEU A 190 13.42 14.25 15.06
N GLN A 191 13.45 14.18 16.40
CA GLN A 191 13.25 12.93 17.13
C GLN A 191 11.90 12.30 16.79
N LYS A 192 10.82 13.10 16.82
CA LYS A 192 9.49 12.65 16.42
C LYS A 192 9.49 12.14 14.99
N ALA A 193 10.01 12.91 14.03
CA ALA A 193 10.06 12.54 12.62
C ALA A 193 10.79 11.21 12.40
N VAL A 194 11.98 11.05 13.00
CA VAL A 194 12.76 9.81 12.90
C VAL A 194 11.97 8.62 13.44
N ILE A 195 11.42 8.72 14.65
CA ILE A 195 10.66 7.62 15.28
C ILE A 195 9.44 7.28 14.43
N THR A 196 8.62 8.27 14.07
CA THR A 196 7.39 8.03 13.29
C THR A 196 7.70 7.43 11.93
N THR A 197 8.78 7.88 11.27
CA THR A 197 9.15 7.40 9.95
C THR A 197 9.76 6.01 9.98
N LEU A 198 10.53 5.65 11.02
CA LEU A 198 11.02 4.29 11.18
C LEU A 198 9.87 3.30 11.40
N VAL A 199 8.94 3.64 12.30
CA VAL A 199 7.72 2.83 12.52
C VAL A 199 6.91 2.70 11.23
N GLN A 200 6.70 3.81 10.53
CA GLN A 200 5.98 3.82 9.27
C GLN A 200 6.68 3.00 8.19
N LEU A 201 8.01 3.12 8.04
CA LEU A 201 8.80 2.36 7.08
C LEU A 201 8.69 0.86 7.34
N THR A 202 8.82 0.43 8.61
CA THR A 202 8.68 -0.99 8.99
C THR A 202 7.30 -1.50 8.66
N TYR A 203 6.25 -0.82 9.12
CA TYR A 203 4.87 -1.28 8.91
C TYR A 203 4.47 -1.27 7.43
N THR A 204 4.79 -0.20 6.70
CA THR A 204 4.48 -0.10 5.26
C THR A 204 5.24 -1.14 4.44
N SER A 205 6.49 -1.46 4.79
CA SER A 205 7.25 -2.53 4.12
C SER A 205 6.67 -3.91 4.40
N LEU A 206 6.28 -4.19 5.64
CA LEU A 206 5.62 -5.47 6.01
C LEU A 206 4.26 -5.63 5.34
N PHE A 207 3.43 -4.58 5.36
CA PHE A 207 2.17 -4.57 4.63
C PHE A 207 2.40 -4.75 3.13
N GLY A 208 3.38 -4.04 2.56
CA GLY A 208 3.72 -4.16 1.16
C GLY A 208 4.18 -5.58 0.79
N ALA A 209 4.89 -6.29 1.68
CA ALA A 209 5.26 -7.69 1.46
C ALA A 209 4.04 -8.61 1.44
N PHE A 210 3.11 -8.42 2.37
CA PHE A 210 1.82 -9.12 2.36
C PHE A 210 1.02 -8.83 1.09
N ALA A 211 0.89 -7.56 0.70
CA ALA A 211 0.19 -7.13 -0.52
C ALA A 211 0.86 -7.70 -1.79
N SER A 212 2.18 -7.65 -1.89
CA SER A 212 2.94 -8.29 -2.97
C SER A 212 2.69 -9.79 -3.03
N PHE A 213 2.70 -10.48 -1.88
CA PHE A 213 2.40 -11.91 -1.83
C PHE A 213 1.01 -12.20 -2.38
N LEU A 214 -0.02 -11.46 -1.96
CA LEU A 214 -1.38 -11.61 -2.47
C LEU A 214 -1.42 -11.43 -3.99
N THR A 215 -0.83 -10.34 -4.51
CA THR A 215 -0.86 -10.04 -5.94
C THR A 215 -0.13 -11.10 -6.77
N VAL A 216 1.07 -11.52 -6.35
CA VAL A 216 1.85 -12.52 -7.10
C VAL A 216 1.18 -13.88 -7.10
N ARG A 217 0.52 -14.26 -6.00
CA ARG A 217 -0.13 -15.57 -5.86
C ARG A 217 -1.49 -15.65 -6.54
N THR A 218 -2.27 -14.58 -6.46
CA THR A 218 -3.65 -14.54 -7.02
C THR A 218 -3.72 -13.97 -8.44
N HIS A 219 -2.60 -13.45 -8.97
CA HIS A 219 -2.54 -12.70 -10.22
C HIS A 219 -3.50 -11.49 -10.25
N SER A 220 -3.89 -10.99 -9.07
CA SER A 220 -4.86 -9.92 -8.90
C SER A 220 -4.40 -8.92 -7.86
N ILE A 221 -4.48 -7.62 -8.17
CA ILE A 221 -4.27 -6.58 -7.17
C ILE A 221 -5.47 -6.39 -6.24
N LEU A 222 -6.63 -6.96 -6.55
CA LEU A 222 -7.87 -6.68 -5.82
C LEU A 222 -7.79 -7.12 -4.35
N PRO A 223 -7.27 -8.33 -4.00
CA PRO A 223 -7.10 -8.70 -2.60
C PRO A 223 -6.14 -7.78 -1.83
N ALA A 224 -5.07 -7.32 -2.49
CA ALA A 224 -4.13 -6.36 -1.92
C ALA A 224 -4.79 -4.99 -1.68
N LEU A 225 -5.53 -4.48 -2.66
CA LEU A 225 -6.28 -3.23 -2.57
C LEU A 225 -7.34 -3.28 -1.47
N THR A 226 -8.15 -4.34 -1.41
CA THR A 226 -9.14 -4.50 -0.35
C THR A 226 -8.47 -4.57 1.03
N SER A 227 -7.37 -5.30 1.14
CA SER A 227 -6.58 -5.35 2.37
C SER A 227 -6.06 -3.97 2.77
N HIS A 228 -5.59 -3.17 1.81
CA HIS A 228 -5.12 -1.81 2.05
C HIS A 228 -6.25 -0.92 2.59
N ILE A 229 -7.38 -0.88 1.89
CA ILE A 229 -8.54 -0.09 2.31
C ILE A 229 -9.03 -0.52 3.70
N PHE A 230 -9.09 -1.83 3.93
CA PHE A 230 -9.48 -2.39 5.23
C PHE A 230 -8.52 -1.97 6.34
N CYS A 231 -7.21 -2.08 6.14
CA CYS A 231 -6.20 -1.62 7.10
C CYS A 231 -6.31 -0.10 7.36
N ASN A 232 -6.61 0.71 6.34
CA ASN A 232 -6.79 2.15 6.52
C ASN A 232 -8.06 2.48 7.32
N LEU A 233 -9.12 1.68 7.18
CA LEU A 233 -10.35 1.83 7.97
C LEU A 233 -10.16 1.38 9.42
N MET A 234 -9.45 0.28 9.65
CA MET A 234 -9.23 -0.27 10.99
C MET A 234 -8.15 0.48 11.78
N GLY A 235 -7.15 1.05 11.09
CA GLY A 235 -5.95 1.58 11.72
C GLY A 235 -5.05 0.46 12.26
N LEU A 236 -3.96 0.81 12.93
CA LEU A 236 -3.10 -0.19 13.57
C LEU A 236 -3.80 -0.79 14.80
N PRO A 237 -3.81 -2.13 14.96
CA PRO A 237 -4.28 -2.77 16.19
C PRO A 237 -3.56 -2.22 17.42
N SER A 238 -4.33 -1.74 18.40
CA SER A 238 -3.79 -1.20 19.65
C SER A 238 -4.22 -2.06 20.83
N ILE A 239 -3.49 -3.16 21.03
CA ILE A 239 -3.74 -4.12 22.12
C ILE A 239 -3.83 -3.45 23.50
N PRO A 240 -2.97 -2.46 23.86
CA PRO A 240 -3.10 -1.76 25.14
C PRO A 240 -4.41 -0.97 25.27
N PHE A 241 -4.80 -0.26 24.21
CA PHE A 241 -6.05 0.51 24.22
C PHE A 241 -7.27 -0.41 24.31
N GLU A 242 -7.30 -1.49 23.54
CA GLU A 242 -8.40 -2.46 23.55
C GLU A 242 -8.54 -3.14 24.93
N HIS A 243 -7.41 -3.38 25.62
CA HIS A 243 -7.41 -3.85 27.01
C HIS A 243 -8.05 -2.84 27.95
N GLU A 244 -7.68 -1.56 27.85
CA GLU A 244 -8.23 -0.49 28.69
C GLU A 244 -9.74 -0.31 28.49
N VAL A 245 -10.21 -0.41 27.24
CA VAL A 245 -11.63 -0.30 26.89
C VAL A 245 -12.43 -1.55 27.32
N HIS A 246 -11.85 -2.73 27.23
CA HIS A 246 -12.53 -4.00 27.51
C HIS A 246 -11.77 -4.89 28.53
N PRO A 247 -11.58 -4.43 29.78
CA PRO A 247 -10.75 -5.14 30.76
C PRO A 247 -11.29 -6.53 31.10
N LYS A 248 -12.63 -6.71 31.03
CA LYS A 248 -13.30 -8.01 31.25
C LYS A 248 -12.99 -9.04 30.17
N TYR A 249 -12.66 -8.61 28.95
CA TYR A 249 -12.44 -9.47 27.79
C TYR A 249 -10.96 -9.56 27.39
N LYS A 250 -10.03 -9.07 28.21
CA LYS A 250 -8.60 -8.97 27.88
C LYS A 250 -7.98 -10.29 27.36
N TYR A 251 -8.27 -11.42 28.02
CA TYR A 251 -7.72 -12.71 27.61
C TYR A 251 -8.34 -13.21 26.31
N LEU A 252 -9.63 -12.92 26.09
CA LEU A 252 -10.31 -13.24 24.84
C LEU A 252 -9.76 -12.40 23.68
N LEU A 253 -9.49 -11.11 23.90
CA LEU A 253 -8.85 -10.23 22.93
C LEU A 253 -7.43 -10.71 22.58
N TYR A 254 -6.61 -11.08 23.57
CA TYR A 254 -5.29 -11.66 23.32
C TYR A 254 -5.37 -12.97 22.55
N ALA A 255 -6.31 -13.85 22.90
CA ALA A 255 -6.56 -15.08 22.18
C ALA A 255 -7.01 -14.82 20.74
N ALA A 256 -7.86 -13.82 20.51
CA ALA A 256 -8.34 -13.44 19.18
C ALA A 256 -7.23 -12.84 18.30
N HIS A 257 -6.36 -12.00 18.85
CA HIS A 257 -5.16 -11.52 18.14
C HIS A 257 -4.21 -12.65 17.77
N LEU A 258 -3.93 -13.55 18.72
CA LEU A 258 -3.09 -14.71 18.47
C LEU A 258 -3.71 -15.64 17.42
N ALA A 259 -5.02 -15.91 17.53
CA ALA A 259 -5.75 -16.71 16.56
C ALA A 259 -5.73 -16.07 15.17
N GLY A 260 -5.79 -14.74 15.07
CA GLY A 260 -5.65 -14.02 13.80
C GLY A 260 -4.27 -14.19 13.17
N ILE A 261 -3.19 -14.08 13.96
CA ILE A 261 -1.81 -14.28 13.48
C ILE A 261 -1.59 -15.73 13.05
N VAL A 262 -1.99 -16.69 13.89
CA VAL A 262 -1.88 -18.13 13.60
C VAL A 262 -2.73 -18.48 12.38
N GLY A 263 -3.95 -17.98 12.32
CA GLY A 263 -4.88 -18.14 11.20
C GLY A 263 -4.29 -17.61 9.90
N LEU A 264 -3.69 -16.42 9.90
CA LEU A 264 -2.99 -15.91 8.73
C LEU A 264 -1.91 -16.88 8.26
N GLY A 265 -1.07 -17.39 9.17
CA GLY A 265 -0.02 -18.36 8.83
C GLY A 265 -0.54 -19.62 8.13
N TYR A 266 -1.65 -20.19 8.60
CA TYR A 266 -2.25 -21.38 8.00
C TYR A 266 -3.04 -21.10 6.72
N LEU A 267 -3.68 -19.95 6.61
CA LEU A 267 -4.63 -19.63 5.53
C LEU A 267 -3.96 -18.88 4.36
N LEU A 268 -2.80 -18.27 4.57
CA LEU A 268 -2.10 -17.45 3.58
C LEU A 268 -1.87 -18.19 2.25
N TYR A 269 -1.36 -19.43 2.29
CA TYR A 269 -1.12 -20.22 1.09
C TYR A 269 -2.40 -20.82 0.48
N PRO A 270 -3.28 -21.51 1.25
CA PRO A 270 -4.50 -22.11 0.68
C PRO A 270 -5.49 -21.11 0.09
N TRP A 271 -5.58 -19.89 0.65
CA TRP A 271 -6.54 -18.88 0.19
C TRP A 271 -6.01 -18.02 -0.95
N THR A 272 -4.76 -18.22 -1.38
CA THR A 272 -4.14 -17.51 -2.50
C THR A 272 -3.76 -18.43 -3.66
N GLN A 273 -4.41 -19.59 -3.76
CA GLN A 273 -4.28 -20.48 -4.93
C GLN A 273 -5.07 -19.97 -6.12
#